data_AF-A0A841BNF9-F1
#
_entry.id   AF-A0A841BNF9-F1
#
_cell.length_a   1.000
_cell.length_b   1.000
_cell.length_c   1.000
_cell.angle_alpha   90.00
_cell.angle_beta   90.00
_cell.angle_gamma   90.00
#
_symmetry.space_group_name_H-M   'P 1'
#
loop_
_entity.id
_entity.type
_entity.pdbx_description
1 polymer ?
#
loop_
_entity_poly.entity_id
_entity_poly.type
_entity_poly.pdbx_seq_one_letter_code
_entity_poly.pdbx_strand_id
1 'polypeptide(L)'
;MESAYRIRLCDVTSARWRSSESTEQARPSTEFDLTSQFQSFYDSFEGQLPKLLAQRLFDAGDVAMLLESGTVEQAGEFSRVEVVLFGLPFPANQIVATVVLDFPLHELTDGEESYLRKLLQACTGSRLLITGRPVTAIVDELAAEIGAVPEEGADPAEDESKGAREHHALVFVNGNGSPAPEYPVIAGILYGIQPPYQPEFIQLSRPKSLNRTGGTYAAVSPLSSFLYGQQSEAENSVLLTTVQAVGTAARFQRIWHDAYYHVQQFQAHRQSGRTGEQTREDLETLADEVGNLELDLAFSVETTANLGLGSTTARIDDFHHTLYEVMQIRSRARTVGQMFVRLGSSLKSELTAIESREKKIEDARKKVEDARQFRFALTLGLLSFFFAPLGLLFAFFGVNATQVGSDYSMFDLHHYWLVYTFVLVIMLAPTPVVLHIGVRRWRSRRQPTQPEPSTRT
;
A
#
# COMPACT_ATOMS: atom_id res chain seq x y z
N MET A 1 17.15 -53.59 -11.80
CA MET A 1 16.55 -52.79 -10.71
C MET A 1 16.18 -51.48 -11.35
N GLU A 2 14.90 -51.27 -11.64
CA GLU A 2 14.43 -49.99 -12.17
C GLU A 2 14.70 -48.91 -11.12
N SER A 3 15.51 -47.92 -11.50
CA SER A 3 15.93 -46.85 -10.62
C SER A 3 14.79 -45.86 -10.44
N ALA A 4 14.06 -45.98 -9.32
CA ALA A 4 13.08 -44.98 -8.92
C ALA A 4 13.76 -43.62 -8.68
N TYR A 5 13.16 -42.57 -9.23
CA TYR A 5 13.47 -41.18 -8.90
C TYR A 5 13.06 -40.91 -7.45
N ARG A 6 13.89 -40.16 -6.72
CA ARG A 6 13.47 -39.56 -5.44
C ARG A 6 13.00 -38.15 -5.71
N ILE A 7 11.74 -37.88 -5.40
CA ILE A 7 11.13 -36.58 -5.59
C ILE A 7 10.90 -35.94 -4.24
N ARG A 8 11.30 -34.68 -4.13
CA ARG A 8 10.88 -33.77 -3.07
C ARG A 8 10.05 -32.67 -3.71
N LEU A 9 8.77 -32.62 -3.36
CA LEU A 9 7.88 -31.56 -3.75
C LEU A 9 7.71 -30.61 -2.57
N CYS A 10 8.06 -29.33 -2.76
CA CYS A 10 7.78 -28.28 -1.79
C CYS A 10 6.71 -27.34 -2.37
N ASP A 11 5.51 -27.36 -1.81
CA ASP A 11 4.47 -26.39 -2.14
C ASP A 11 4.60 -25.18 -1.21
N VAL A 12 5.07 -24.05 -1.75
CA VAL A 12 5.30 -22.81 -1.00
C VAL A 12 4.13 -21.88 -1.22
N THR A 13 3.34 -21.60 -0.18
CA THR A 13 2.12 -20.81 -0.27
C THR A 13 2.09 -19.74 0.82
N SER A 14 1.69 -18.52 0.45
CA SER A 14 1.46 -17.44 1.40
C SER A 14 0.33 -17.76 2.38
N ALA A 15 0.54 -17.44 3.66
CA ALA A 15 -0.47 -17.60 4.71
C ALA A 15 -1.08 -16.24 5.06
N ARG A 16 -2.33 -16.22 5.51
CA ARG A 16 -3.06 -15.00 5.95
C ARG A 16 -2.61 -14.47 7.33
N TRP A 17 -1.36 -14.68 7.69
CA TRP A 17 -0.86 -14.43 9.04
C TRP A 17 0.43 -13.63 8.96
N ARG A 18 0.66 -12.83 10.00
CA ARG A 18 1.89 -12.07 10.20
C ARG A 18 2.61 -12.51 11.46
N SER A 19 3.93 -12.53 11.41
CA SER A 19 4.76 -12.74 12.58
C SER A 19 4.64 -11.53 13.51
N SER A 20 4.50 -11.80 14.81
CA SER A 20 4.54 -10.79 15.87
C SER A 20 5.90 -10.80 16.57
N GLU A 21 6.19 -9.77 17.38
CA GLU A 21 7.40 -9.76 18.24
C GLU A 21 7.47 -10.99 19.15
N SER A 22 6.33 -11.55 19.58
CA SER A 22 6.30 -12.80 20.35
C SER A 22 6.65 -14.03 19.51
N THR A 23 6.28 -14.03 18.24
CA THR A 23 6.67 -15.09 17.29
C THR A 23 8.17 -15.07 17.00
N GLU A 24 8.82 -13.89 17.05
CA GLU A 24 10.27 -13.77 16.88
C GLU A 24 11.09 -14.39 18.03
N GLN A 25 10.52 -14.50 19.23
CA GLN A 25 11.22 -15.08 20.39
C GLN A 25 11.06 -16.61 20.48
N ALA A 26 10.04 -17.17 19.81
CA ALA A 26 9.87 -18.60 19.69
C ALA A 26 10.94 -19.16 18.74
N ARG A 27 12.00 -19.77 19.29
CA ARG A 27 12.87 -20.65 18.51
C ARG A 27 12.21 -22.02 18.46
N PRO A 28 11.71 -22.47 17.30
CA PRO A 28 11.25 -23.85 17.20
C PRO A 28 12.43 -24.79 17.45
N SER A 29 12.19 -25.87 18.17
CA SER A 29 13.13 -26.98 18.29
C SER A 29 13.10 -27.76 16.98
N THR A 30 13.78 -27.26 15.94
CA THR A 30 13.65 -27.82 14.59
C THR A 30 14.77 -28.77 14.21
N GLU A 31 14.34 -29.89 13.65
CA GLU A 31 15.07 -30.91 12.89
C GLU A 31 14.91 -30.57 11.38
N PHE A 32 14.98 -29.28 11.03
CA PHE A 32 15.11 -28.88 9.64
C PHE A 32 16.57 -29.19 9.26
N ASP A 33 16.78 -30.17 8.38
CA ASP A 33 18.10 -30.68 7.97
C ASP A 33 18.86 -29.62 7.15
N LEU A 34 19.30 -28.58 7.85
CA LEU A 34 20.27 -27.62 7.38
C LEU A 34 21.62 -28.32 7.50
N THR A 35 22.32 -28.51 6.38
CA THR A 35 23.72 -28.96 6.46
C THR A 35 24.49 -28.01 7.35
N SER A 36 25.51 -28.48 8.06
CA SER A 36 26.29 -27.63 8.97
C SER A 36 26.86 -26.38 8.30
N GLN A 37 27.18 -26.45 7.00
CA GLN A 37 27.63 -25.32 6.20
C GLN A 37 26.50 -24.32 5.93
N PHE A 38 25.30 -24.80 5.61
CA PHE A 38 24.15 -23.95 5.39
C PHE A 38 23.61 -23.35 6.68
N GLN A 39 23.69 -24.06 7.80
CA GLN A 39 23.37 -23.51 9.12
C GLN A 39 24.25 -22.29 9.45
N SER A 40 25.56 -22.40 9.25
CA SER A 40 26.49 -21.27 9.48
C SER A 40 26.18 -20.08 8.58
N PHE A 41 25.77 -20.33 7.33
CA PHE A 41 25.29 -19.27 6.44
C PHE A 41 24.00 -18.65 6.98
N TYR A 42 22.99 -19.47 7.27
CA TYR A 42 21.69 -19.04 7.77
C TYR A 42 21.81 -18.19 9.05
N ASP A 43 22.66 -18.59 9.99
CA ASP A 43 22.95 -17.86 11.22
C ASP A 43 23.66 -16.52 10.95
N SER A 44 24.52 -16.45 9.92
CA SER A 44 25.25 -15.21 9.57
C SER A 44 24.35 -14.14 8.95
N PHE A 45 23.18 -14.52 8.45
CA PHE A 45 22.19 -13.64 7.85
C PHE A 45 20.90 -13.57 8.68
N GLU A 46 21.02 -13.75 10.00
CA GLU A 46 19.91 -13.58 10.95
C GLU A 46 19.27 -12.18 10.76
N GLY A 47 17.94 -12.15 10.63
CA GLY A 47 17.17 -10.94 10.36
C GLY A 47 17.09 -10.54 8.88
N GLN A 48 17.76 -11.24 7.97
CA GLN A 48 17.66 -11.00 6.51
C GLN A 48 17.01 -12.17 5.76
N LEU A 49 17.13 -13.40 6.28
CA LEU A 49 16.51 -14.58 5.67
C LEU A 49 15.14 -14.90 6.30
N PRO A 50 14.25 -15.61 5.56
CA PRO A 50 13.02 -16.13 6.13
C PRO A 50 13.34 -17.02 7.35
N LYS A 51 12.73 -16.68 8.48
CA LYS A 51 12.93 -17.36 9.75
C LYS A 51 11.97 -18.54 9.88
N LEU A 52 12.49 -19.72 10.16
CA LEU A 52 11.69 -20.87 10.55
C LEU A 52 10.95 -20.60 11.88
N LEU A 53 9.62 -20.64 11.86
CA LEU A 53 8.75 -20.33 13.00
C LEU A 53 8.13 -21.59 13.63
N ALA A 54 7.66 -22.52 12.80
CA ALA A 54 7.04 -23.75 13.24
C ALA A 54 7.28 -24.87 12.22
N GLN A 55 7.23 -26.11 12.70
CA GLN A 55 7.40 -27.32 11.91
C GLN A 55 6.50 -28.40 12.50
N ARG A 56 5.79 -29.15 11.64
CA ARG A 56 5.01 -30.31 12.05
C ARG A 56 5.18 -31.43 11.03
N LEU A 57 5.61 -32.59 11.52
CA LEU A 57 5.72 -33.83 10.77
C LEU A 57 4.41 -34.61 10.88
N PHE A 58 4.04 -35.28 9.79
CA PHE A 58 2.84 -36.09 9.69
C PHE A 58 3.18 -37.51 9.21
N ASP A 59 2.30 -38.45 9.51
CA ASP A 59 2.45 -39.82 9.04
C ASP A 59 2.29 -39.92 7.53
N ALA A 60 3.14 -40.74 6.92
CA ALA A 60 3.28 -40.95 5.49
C ALA A 60 1.99 -41.32 4.72
N GLY A 61 1.02 -41.94 5.40
CA GLY A 61 -0.22 -42.44 4.78
C GLY A 61 -1.39 -41.47 4.78
N ASP A 62 -1.21 -40.27 5.33
CA ASP A 62 -2.31 -39.36 5.65
C ASP A 62 -2.56 -38.29 4.58
N VAL A 63 -1.94 -38.39 3.41
CA VAL A 63 -2.04 -37.39 2.35
C VAL A 63 -3.06 -37.80 1.29
N ALA A 64 -4.04 -36.95 1.06
CA ALA A 64 -5.06 -37.14 0.04
C ALA A 64 -5.24 -35.88 -0.81
N MET A 65 -5.78 -36.02 -2.02
CA MET A 65 -6.13 -34.93 -2.91
C MET A 65 -7.64 -34.83 -3.03
N LEU A 66 -8.17 -33.62 -2.92
CA LEU A 66 -9.55 -33.31 -3.26
C LEU A 66 -9.65 -33.06 -4.77
N LEU A 67 -10.34 -33.94 -5.50
CA LEU A 67 -10.56 -33.76 -6.93
C LEU A 67 -11.63 -32.68 -7.19
N GLU A 68 -11.68 -32.17 -8.43
CA GLU A 68 -12.69 -31.16 -8.81
C GLU A 68 -14.13 -31.68 -8.70
N SER A 69 -14.31 -33.00 -8.82
CA SER A 69 -15.56 -33.72 -8.57
C SER A 69 -15.99 -33.72 -7.09
N GLY A 70 -15.14 -33.25 -6.17
CA GLY A 70 -15.36 -33.31 -4.72
C GLY A 70 -15.05 -34.67 -4.10
N THR A 71 -14.55 -35.63 -4.89
CA THR A 71 -14.09 -36.93 -4.38
C THR A 71 -12.69 -36.82 -3.82
N VAL A 72 -12.44 -37.48 -2.68
CA VAL A 72 -11.12 -37.57 -2.07
C VAL A 72 -10.39 -38.78 -2.63
N GLU A 73 -9.21 -38.57 -3.20
CA GLU A 73 -8.32 -39.61 -3.71
C GLU A 73 -7.06 -39.68 -2.84
N GLN A 74 -6.65 -40.88 -2.44
CA GLN A 74 -5.39 -41.06 -1.72
C GLN A 74 -4.22 -40.67 -2.62
N ALA A 75 -3.35 -39.78 -2.12
CA ALA A 75 -2.29 -39.22 -2.95
C ALA A 75 -1.18 -40.24 -3.20
N GLY A 76 -0.95 -41.20 -2.31
CA GLY A 76 0.03 -42.28 -2.52
C GLY A 76 0.91 -42.49 -1.30
N GLU A 77 2.01 -43.22 -1.48
CA GLU A 77 2.96 -43.49 -0.40
C GLU A 77 4.04 -42.42 -0.34
N PHE A 78 4.10 -41.69 0.78
CA PHE A 78 5.13 -40.68 1.05
C PHE A 78 6.16 -41.24 2.03
N SER A 79 7.41 -40.82 1.88
CA SER A 79 8.47 -41.07 2.86
C SER A 79 8.57 -39.96 3.91
N ARG A 80 8.13 -38.75 3.57
CA ARG A 80 8.08 -37.59 4.47
C ARG A 80 6.90 -36.70 4.09
N VAL A 81 6.15 -36.26 5.10
CA VAL A 81 5.06 -35.29 4.97
C VAL A 81 5.24 -34.27 6.08
N GLU A 82 5.44 -33.02 5.70
CA GLU A 82 5.80 -31.97 6.64
C GLU A 82 5.15 -30.65 6.26
N VAL A 83 4.72 -29.90 7.27
CA VAL A 83 4.29 -28.51 7.11
C VAL A 83 5.22 -27.61 7.90
N VAL A 84 5.77 -26.62 7.23
CA VAL A 84 6.78 -25.71 7.75
C VAL A 84 6.29 -24.27 7.61
N LEU A 85 6.35 -23.48 8.67
CA LEU A 85 6.02 -22.05 8.62
C LEU A 85 7.29 -21.21 8.69
N PHE A 86 7.42 -20.29 7.74
CA PHE A 86 8.48 -19.30 7.69
C PHE A 86 7.90 -17.90 7.89
N GLY A 87 8.58 -17.05 8.64
CA GLY A 87 8.30 -15.63 8.76
C GLY A 87 9.31 -14.83 7.96
N LEU A 88 8.85 -13.97 7.06
CA LEU A 88 9.73 -13.03 6.39
C LEU A 88 10.24 -11.97 7.38
N PRO A 89 11.47 -11.46 7.21
CA PRO A 89 12.02 -10.45 8.09
C PRO A 89 11.21 -9.15 8.06
N PHE A 90 11.39 -8.35 9.11
CA PHE A 90 10.82 -7.01 9.21
C PHE A 90 11.21 -6.14 8.00
N PRO A 91 10.29 -5.33 7.44
CA PRO A 91 8.91 -5.08 7.91
C PRO A 91 7.83 -5.93 7.24
N ALA A 92 8.19 -6.86 6.35
CA ALA A 92 7.20 -7.69 5.68
C ALA A 92 6.39 -8.48 6.72
N ASN A 93 7.09 -9.16 7.64
CA ASN A 93 6.49 -9.99 8.69
C ASN A 93 5.47 -11.01 8.13
N GLN A 94 5.52 -11.33 6.84
CA GLN A 94 4.58 -12.23 6.19
C GLN A 94 4.89 -13.67 6.59
N ILE A 95 3.87 -14.44 6.96
CA ILE A 95 4.04 -15.89 7.15
C ILE A 95 3.80 -16.60 5.81
N VAL A 96 4.70 -17.51 5.50
CA VAL A 96 4.65 -18.39 4.33
C VAL A 96 4.72 -19.82 4.82
N ALA A 97 3.78 -20.64 4.35
CA ALA A 97 3.76 -22.06 4.62
C ALA A 97 4.41 -22.84 3.48
N THR A 98 5.18 -23.86 3.83
CA THR A 98 5.73 -24.82 2.89
C THR A 98 5.25 -26.21 3.28
N VAL A 99 4.59 -26.91 2.36
CA VAL A 99 4.34 -28.35 2.49
C VAL A 99 5.44 -29.11 1.79
N VAL A 100 6.17 -29.95 2.51
CA VAL A 100 7.24 -30.79 1.96
C VAL A 100 6.76 -32.24 1.88
N LEU A 101 6.81 -32.79 0.68
CA LEU A 101 6.44 -34.16 0.36
C LEU A 101 7.61 -34.87 -0.30
N ASP A 102 8.21 -35.86 0.38
CA ASP A 102 9.26 -36.71 -0.20
C ASP A 102 8.66 -38.06 -0.59
N PHE A 103 8.78 -38.50 -1.85
CA PHE A 103 8.26 -39.78 -2.32
C PHE A 103 9.09 -40.38 -3.46
N PRO A 104 9.13 -41.71 -3.60
CA PRO A 104 9.72 -42.36 -4.76
C PRO A 104 8.76 -42.33 -5.97
N LEU A 105 9.29 -42.13 -7.17
CA LEU A 105 8.54 -42.21 -8.42
C LEU A 105 9.30 -43.03 -9.46
N HIS A 106 8.64 -44.00 -10.09
CA HIS A 106 9.29 -44.88 -11.07
C HIS A 106 9.46 -44.18 -12.42
N GLU A 107 8.42 -43.50 -12.90
CA GLU A 107 8.43 -42.74 -14.15
C GLU A 107 7.96 -41.30 -13.91
N LEU A 108 8.68 -40.33 -14.47
CA LEU A 108 8.30 -38.92 -14.37
C LEU A 108 7.05 -38.60 -15.23
N THR A 109 6.75 -39.43 -16.22
CA THR A 109 5.64 -39.26 -17.17
C THR A 109 4.97 -40.59 -17.50
N ASP A 110 3.84 -40.88 -16.85
CA ASP A 110 2.97 -42.02 -17.17
C ASP A 110 1.71 -41.54 -17.94
N GLY A 111 1.85 -41.17 -19.22
CA GLY A 111 0.71 -40.82 -20.08
C GLY A 111 0.19 -39.37 -19.94
N GLU A 112 -1.10 -39.14 -20.22
CA GLU A 112 -1.73 -37.80 -20.35
C GLU A 112 -1.77 -37.00 -19.03
N GLU A 113 -1.88 -37.67 -17.89
CA GLU A 113 -1.85 -37.08 -16.54
C GLU A 113 -0.88 -37.82 -15.63
N SER A 114 0.40 -37.45 -15.67
CA SER A 114 1.38 -38.01 -14.73
C SER A 114 0.98 -37.75 -13.28
N TYR A 115 1.25 -38.71 -12.39
CA TYR A 115 0.95 -38.57 -10.97
C TYR A 115 1.51 -37.28 -10.36
N LEU A 116 2.77 -36.94 -10.69
CA LEU A 116 3.41 -35.69 -10.28
C LEU A 116 2.62 -34.45 -10.71
N ARG A 117 2.04 -34.46 -11.91
CA ARG A 117 1.22 -33.35 -12.41
C ARG A 117 -0.08 -33.22 -11.63
N LYS A 118 -0.76 -34.33 -11.33
CA LYS A 118 -1.98 -34.31 -10.50
C LYS A 118 -1.69 -33.71 -9.12
N LEU A 119 -0.58 -34.13 -8.52
CA LEU A 119 -0.14 -33.62 -7.24
C LEU A 119 0.19 -32.12 -7.30
N LEU A 120 0.90 -31.66 -8.32
CA LEU A 120 1.17 -30.23 -8.55
C LEU A 120 -0.12 -29.42 -8.71
N GLN A 121 -1.10 -29.93 -9.48
CA GLN A 121 -2.40 -29.28 -9.65
C GLN A 121 -3.21 -29.23 -8.35
N ALA A 122 -3.10 -30.27 -7.52
CA ALA A 122 -3.72 -30.29 -6.19
C ALA A 122 -3.07 -29.27 -5.25
N CYS A 123 -1.75 -29.14 -5.25
CA CYS A 123 -1.00 -28.11 -4.52
C CYS A 123 -1.40 -26.70 -4.96
N THR A 124 -1.27 -26.39 -6.26
CA THR A 124 -1.69 -25.09 -6.84
C THR A 124 -3.15 -24.75 -6.55
N GLY A 125 -4.03 -25.76 -6.50
CA GLY A 125 -5.45 -25.57 -6.19
C GLY A 125 -5.78 -25.47 -4.71
N SER A 126 -4.81 -25.56 -3.77
CA SER A 126 -5.07 -25.71 -2.34
C SER A 126 -6.00 -26.89 -2.00
N ARG A 127 -5.89 -27.98 -2.78
CA ARG A 127 -6.74 -29.18 -2.70
C ARG A 127 -6.07 -30.35 -1.99
N LEU A 128 -4.90 -30.14 -1.39
CA LEU A 128 -4.22 -31.14 -0.60
C LEU A 128 -4.85 -31.25 0.79
N LEU A 129 -5.11 -32.49 1.20
CA LEU A 129 -5.57 -32.85 2.54
C LEU A 129 -4.47 -33.64 3.24
N ILE A 130 -4.17 -33.30 4.48
CA ILE A 130 -3.29 -34.05 5.37
C ILE A 130 -4.11 -34.45 6.58
N THR A 131 -4.14 -35.73 6.96
CA THR A 131 -5.00 -36.28 8.01
C THR A 131 -6.50 -35.99 7.77
N GLY A 132 -6.91 -35.95 6.50
CA GLY A 132 -8.27 -35.59 6.08
C GLY A 132 -8.64 -34.11 6.25
N ARG A 133 -7.70 -33.25 6.64
CA ARG A 133 -7.89 -31.80 6.84
C ARG A 133 -7.21 -31.01 5.73
N PRO A 134 -7.80 -29.91 5.24
CA PRO A 134 -7.13 -29.01 4.31
C PRO A 134 -5.82 -28.48 4.89
N VAL A 135 -4.77 -28.41 4.06
CA VAL A 135 -3.47 -27.83 4.44
C VAL A 135 -3.65 -26.42 5.03
N THR A 136 -4.55 -25.62 4.47
CA THR A 136 -4.84 -24.26 4.95
C THR A 136 -5.30 -24.23 6.41
N ALA A 137 -6.09 -25.21 6.84
CA ALA A 137 -6.55 -25.32 8.22
C ALA A 137 -5.43 -25.74 9.18
N ILE A 138 -4.47 -26.55 8.71
CA ILE A 138 -3.28 -26.93 9.47
C ILE A 138 -2.34 -25.73 9.62
N VAL A 139 -2.15 -24.97 8.54
CA VAL A 139 -1.36 -23.73 8.56
C VAL A 139 -1.96 -22.70 9.52
N ASP A 140 -3.28 -22.53 9.50
CA ASP A 140 -3.97 -21.62 10.42
C ASP A 140 -3.81 -22.04 11.89
N GLU A 141 -3.89 -23.34 12.18
CA GLU A 141 -3.66 -23.87 13.54
C GLU A 141 -2.22 -23.63 14.00
N LEU A 142 -1.24 -23.97 13.16
CA LEU A 142 0.18 -23.76 13.45
C LEU A 142 0.52 -22.27 13.65
N ALA A 143 -0.07 -21.39 12.83
CA ALA A 143 0.11 -19.95 12.97
C ALA A 143 -0.49 -19.42 14.28
N ALA A 144 -1.66 -19.91 14.68
CA ALA A 144 -2.26 -19.54 15.96
C ALA A 144 -1.43 -20.02 17.16
N GLU A 145 -0.84 -21.22 17.09
CA GLU A 145 0.01 -21.77 18.16
C GLU A 145 1.26 -20.94 18.43
N ILE A 146 1.85 -20.34 17.38
CA ILE A 146 3.03 -19.46 17.51
C ILE A 146 2.69 -18.00 17.81
N GLY A 147 1.41 -17.70 18.10
CA GLY A 147 0.95 -16.33 18.39
C GLY A 147 1.08 -15.39 17.19
N ALA A 148 0.95 -15.91 15.97
CA ALA A 148 0.85 -15.07 14.78
C ALA A 148 -0.44 -14.26 14.82
N VAL A 149 -0.40 -13.07 14.21
CA VAL A 149 -1.56 -12.17 14.12
C VAL A 149 -2.20 -12.38 12.75
N PRO A 150 -3.53 -12.52 12.65
CA PRO A 150 -4.18 -12.61 11.34
C PRO A 150 -3.92 -11.31 10.56
N GLU A 151 -3.65 -11.44 9.27
CA GLU A 151 -3.53 -10.28 8.39
C GLU A 151 -4.93 -9.73 8.13
N GLU A 152 -5.34 -8.70 8.87
CA GLU A 152 -6.63 -8.04 8.62
C GLU A 152 -6.54 -7.18 7.35
N GLY A 153 -7.56 -7.28 6.50
CA GLY A 153 -7.64 -6.50 5.26
C GLY A 153 -8.30 -5.17 5.48
N ALA A 154 -8.03 -4.21 4.59
CA ALA A 154 -8.77 -2.96 4.61
C ALA A 154 -10.28 -3.21 4.39
N ASP A 155 -10.65 -4.24 3.62
CA ASP A 155 -12.04 -4.64 3.40
C ASP A 155 -12.54 -5.65 4.45
N PRO A 156 -13.46 -5.28 5.35
CA PRO A 156 -14.02 -6.20 6.34
C PRO A 156 -14.97 -7.25 5.72
N ALA A 157 -15.37 -7.09 4.46
CA ALA A 157 -16.18 -8.05 3.72
C ALA A 157 -15.34 -8.99 2.84
N GLU A 158 -14.03 -8.80 2.76
CA GLU A 158 -13.13 -9.68 2.03
C GLU A 158 -13.07 -11.05 2.73
N ASP A 159 -13.71 -12.03 2.12
CA ASP A 159 -13.57 -13.42 2.53
C ASP A 159 -12.21 -13.93 2.07
N GLU A 160 -11.19 -13.73 2.89
CA GLU A 160 -9.81 -14.17 2.61
C GLU A 160 -9.68 -15.67 2.37
N SER A 161 -10.68 -16.47 2.76
CA SER A 161 -10.73 -17.90 2.40
C SER A 161 -10.96 -18.12 0.90
N LYS A 162 -11.40 -17.09 0.16
CA LYS A 162 -11.64 -17.08 -1.29
C LYS A 162 -10.60 -16.31 -2.10
N GLY A 163 -9.72 -15.55 -1.45
CA GLY A 163 -8.63 -14.82 -2.11
C GLY A 163 -7.58 -15.78 -2.67
N ALA A 164 -7.16 -15.56 -3.92
CA ALA A 164 -6.06 -16.32 -4.51
C ALA A 164 -4.77 -16.02 -3.76
N ARG A 165 -4.22 -17.03 -3.08
CA ARG A 165 -2.94 -16.95 -2.37
C ARG A 165 -1.80 -17.05 -3.38
N GLU A 166 -0.76 -16.25 -3.18
CA GLU A 166 0.49 -16.43 -3.92
C GLU A 166 1.10 -17.78 -3.54
N HIS A 167 1.47 -18.54 -4.57
CA HIS A 167 1.99 -19.89 -4.43
C HIS A 167 3.11 -20.15 -5.45
N HIS A 168 4.01 -21.05 -5.11
CA HIS A 168 5.03 -21.56 -6.02
C HIS A 168 5.46 -22.97 -5.61
N ALA A 169 5.38 -23.92 -6.55
CA ALA A 169 5.78 -25.31 -6.29
C ALA A 169 7.22 -25.59 -6.73
N LEU A 170 8.02 -26.21 -5.88
CA LEU A 170 9.38 -26.64 -6.19
C LEU A 170 9.41 -28.16 -6.32
N VAL A 171 9.87 -28.65 -7.46
CA VAL A 171 10.07 -30.09 -7.71
C VAL A 171 11.57 -30.36 -7.75
N PHE A 172 12.09 -30.97 -6.71
CA PHE A 172 13.46 -31.48 -6.67
C PHE A 172 13.46 -32.96 -7.04
N VAL A 173 14.23 -33.32 -8.05
CA VAL A 173 14.35 -34.68 -8.56
C VAL A 173 15.79 -35.15 -8.44
N ASN A 174 15.98 -36.26 -7.76
CA ASN A 174 17.24 -36.99 -7.73
C ASN A 174 17.06 -38.32 -8.48
N GLY A 175 17.67 -38.42 -9.67
CA GLY A 175 17.55 -39.60 -10.52
C GLY A 175 18.49 -40.75 -10.20
N ASN A 176 19.17 -40.74 -9.04
CA ASN A 176 20.02 -41.87 -8.57
C ASN A 176 21.02 -42.36 -9.65
N GLY A 177 21.63 -41.44 -10.41
CA GLY A 177 22.56 -41.75 -11.50
C GLY A 177 21.96 -41.78 -12.91
N SER A 178 20.65 -41.60 -13.06
CA SER A 178 19.97 -41.42 -14.35
C SER A 178 20.35 -40.08 -15.01
N PRO A 179 20.24 -39.94 -16.34
CA PRO A 179 20.40 -38.65 -16.99
C PRO A 179 19.24 -37.70 -16.66
N ALA A 180 19.48 -36.39 -16.78
CA ALA A 180 18.43 -35.40 -16.62
C ALA A 180 17.31 -35.63 -17.66
N PRO A 181 16.03 -35.46 -17.29
CA PRO A 181 14.91 -35.61 -18.22
C PRO A 181 15.01 -34.62 -19.39
N GLU A 182 14.43 -35.01 -20.53
CA GLU A 182 14.41 -34.14 -21.70
C GLU A 182 13.50 -32.92 -21.49
N TYR A 183 13.77 -31.83 -22.22
CA TYR A 183 12.99 -30.59 -22.13
C TYR A 183 11.47 -30.76 -22.25
N PRO A 184 10.92 -31.58 -23.17
CA PRO A 184 9.47 -31.75 -23.29
C PRO A 184 8.83 -32.38 -22.05
N VAL A 185 9.54 -33.28 -21.38
CA VAL A 185 9.09 -33.91 -20.13
C VAL A 185 8.98 -32.85 -19.03
N ILE A 186 10.03 -32.03 -18.90
CA ILE A 186 10.07 -30.96 -17.89
C ILE A 186 9.01 -29.89 -18.17
N ALA A 187 8.85 -29.49 -19.43
CA ALA A 187 7.80 -28.56 -19.83
C ALA A 187 6.40 -29.12 -19.59
N GLY A 188 6.18 -30.42 -19.84
CA GLY A 188 4.92 -31.10 -19.57
C GLY A 188 4.57 -31.13 -18.08
N ILE A 189 5.57 -31.31 -17.20
CA ILE A 189 5.40 -31.25 -15.75
C ILE A 189 5.06 -29.82 -15.30
N LEU A 190 5.82 -28.81 -15.77
CA LEU A 190 5.70 -27.44 -15.28
C LEU A 190 4.49 -26.67 -15.84
N TYR A 191 4.16 -26.87 -17.13
CA TYR A 191 3.05 -26.15 -17.79
C TYR A 191 1.79 -27.00 -17.97
N GLY A 192 1.88 -28.33 -17.81
CA GLY A 192 0.76 -29.22 -18.10
C GLY A 192 0.36 -29.25 -19.59
N ILE A 193 1.23 -28.80 -20.50
CA ILE A 193 0.95 -28.79 -21.93
C ILE A 193 1.70 -29.97 -22.57
N GLN A 194 0.98 -30.90 -23.18
CA GLN A 194 1.58 -31.95 -23.99
C GLN A 194 1.76 -31.48 -25.44
N PRO A 195 2.84 -31.89 -26.13
CA PRO A 195 3.03 -31.58 -27.54
C PRO A 195 1.86 -32.07 -28.42
N PRO A 196 1.56 -31.42 -29.56
CA PRO A 196 2.35 -30.35 -30.18
C PRO A 196 1.93 -28.93 -29.74
N TYR A 197 2.90 -28.15 -29.26
CA TYR A 197 2.77 -26.72 -28.97
C TYR A 197 3.85 -25.94 -29.73
N GLN A 198 3.62 -24.65 -30.03
CA GLN A 198 4.68 -23.84 -30.63
C GLN A 198 5.74 -23.52 -29.55
N PRO A 199 7.04 -23.83 -29.78
CA PRO A 199 8.11 -23.63 -28.80
C PRO A 199 8.23 -22.19 -28.29
N GLU A 200 7.77 -21.21 -29.08
CA GLU A 200 7.80 -19.79 -28.75
C GLU A 200 6.92 -19.41 -27.54
N PHE A 201 5.85 -20.18 -27.26
CA PHE A 201 4.95 -19.93 -26.13
C PHE A 201 5.36 -20.66 -24.84
N ILE A 202 6.39 -21.51 -24.90
CA ILE A 202 6.93 -22.25 -23.75
C ILE A 202 8.40 -21.87 -23.61
N GLN A 203 8.67 -20.68 -23.09
CA GLN A 203 10.01 -20.30 -22.65
C GLN A 203 10.12 -20.54 -21.14
N LEU A 204 10.68 -21.68 -20.77
CA LEU A 204 11.18 -21.90 -19.41
C LEU A 204 12.44 -21.07 -19.22
N SER A 205 12.46 -20.23 -18.19
CA SER A 205 13.69 -19.53 -17.82
C SER A 205 14.65 -20.50 -17.15
N ARG A 206 15.93 -20.43 -17.52
CA ARG A 206 16.97 -21.36 -17.06
C ARG A 206 18.09 -20.58 -16.37
N PRO A 207 18.20 -20.63 -15.03
CA PRO A 207 19.32 -20.03 -14.32
C PRO A 207 20.59 -20.78 -14.70
N LYS A 208 21.53 -20.09 -15.35
CA LYS A 208 22.79 -20.65 -15.87
C LYS A 208 23.62 -21.31 -14.77
N SER A 209 23.60 -20.73 -13.57
CA SER A 209 24.43 -21.17 -12.45
C SER A 209 24.02 -22.54 -11.88
N LEU A 210 22.74 -22.92 -12.00
CA LEU A 210 22.18 -24.20 -11.59
C LEU A 210 22.15 -25.25 -12.71
N ASN A 211 22.37 -24.83 -13.96
CA ASN A 211 22.40 -25.68 -15.15
C ASN A 211 23.84 -25.95 -15.60
N ARG A 212 24.45 -27.03 -15.09
CA ARG A 212 25.83 -27.42 -15.43
C ARG A 212 25.84 -28.49 -16.50
N THR A 213 26.82 -28.40 -17.41
CA THR A 213 27.04 -29.39 -18.46
C THR A 213 27.19 -30.79 -17.86
N GLY A 214 26.21 -31.66 -18.10
CA GLY A 214 26.32 -33.09 -17.84
C GLY A 214 25.93 -33.58 -16.43
N GLY A 215 25.23 -32.80 -15.60
CA GLY A 215 24.84 -33.31 -14.27
C GLY A 215 23.67 -32.65 -13.56
N THR A 216 23.41 -31.35 -13.78
CA THR A 216 22.33 -30.64 -13.08
C THR A 216 21.45 -29.90 -14.06
N TYR A 217 20.16 -29.80 -13.72
CA TYR A 217 19.20 -29.05 -14.51
C TYR A 217 18.32 -28.21 -13.59
N ALA A 218 17.94 -27.02 -14.05
CA ALA A 218 16.96 -26.16 -13.39
C ALA A 218 16.14 -25.39 -14.43
N ALA A 219 14.82 -25.45 -14.29
CA ALA A 219 13.88 -24.64 -15.05
C ALA A 219 12.91 -23.95 -14.11
N VAL A 220 12.62 -22.69 -14.40
CA VAL A 220 11.78 -21.83 -13.58
C VAL A 220 10.63 -21.30 -14.44
N SER A 221 9.42 -21.42 -13.92
CA SER A 221 8.18 -20.84 -14.44
C SER A 221 7.53 -19.96 -13.36
N PRO A 222 6.46 -19.21 -13.65
CA PRO A 222 5.84 -18.34 -12.64
C PRO A 222 5.28 -19.10 -11.43
N LEU A 223 4.71 -20.29 -11.65
CA LEU A 223 4.01 -21.06 -10.62
C LEU A 223 4.80 -22.24 -10.08
N SER A 224 5.86 -22.65 -10.78
CA SER A 224 6.63 -23.82 -10.39
C SER A 224 8.05 -23.82 -10.92
N SER A 225 8.96 -24.47 -10.20
CA SER A 225 10.34 -24.70 -10.62
C SER A 225 10.68 -26.18 -10.56
N PHE A 226 11.40 -26.66 -11.56
CA PHE A 226 11.91 -28.02 -11.63
C PHE A 226 13.42 -28.01 -11.49
N LEU A 227 13.95 -28.80 -10.56
CA LEU A 227 15.37 -28.91 -10.28
C LEU A 227 15.78 -30.38 -10.28
N TYR A 228 16.85 -30.70 -11.00
CA TYR A 228 17.38 -32.06 -11.12
C TYR A 228 18.83 -32.13 -10.64
N GLY A 229 19.12 -33.12 -9.81
CA GLY A 229 20.49 -33.47 -9.40
C GLY A 229 21.20 -32.40 -8.56
N GLN A 230 20.45 -31.48 -7.95
CA GLN A 230 21.03 -30.44 -7.09
C GLN A 230 21.53 -31.03 -5.77
N GLN A 231 22.49 -30.35 -5.15
CA GLN A 231 22.96 -30.68 -3.80
C GLN A 231 21.99 -30.10 -2.77
N SER A 232 21.85 -30.72 -1.61
CA SER A 232 20.92 -30.30 -0.55
C SER A 232 21.08 -28.82 -0.13
N GLU A 233 22.31 -28.29 -0.17
CA GLU A 233 22.57 -26.86 0.08
C GLU A 233 21.92 -25.94 -0.95
N ALA A 234 21.98 -26.33 -2.23
CA ALA A 234 21.32 -25.59 -3.30
C ALA A 234 19.79 -25.73 -3.21
N GLU A 235 19.28 -26.91 -2.83
CA GLU A 235 17.84 -27.13 -2.61
C GLU A 235 17.30 -26.24 -1.49
N ASN A 236 17.97 -26.22 -0.33
CA ASN A 236 17.58 -25.38 0.81
C ASN A 236 17.63 -23.89 0.47
N SER A 237 18.67 -23.46 -0.27
CA SER A 237 18.80 -22.07 -0.72
C SER A 237 17.70 -21.65 -1.69
N VAL A 238 17.37 -22.53 -2.65
CA VAL A 238 16.27 -22.35 -3.61
C VAL A 238 14.94 -22.28 -2.86
N LEU A 239 14.73 -23.13 -1.87
CA LEU A 239 13.54 -23.11 -1.03
C LEU A 239 13.40 -21.78 -0.29
N LEU A 240 14.43 -21.32 0.44
CA LEU A 240 14.37 -20.02 1.14
C LEU A 240 14.15 -18.85 0.20
N THR A 241 14.80 -18.87 -0.98
CA THR A 241 14.61 -17.85 -2.01
C THR A 241 13.16 -17.81 -2.50
N THR A 242 12.54 -18.99 -2.64
CA THR A 242 11.15 -19.13 -3.08
C THR A 242 10.18 -18.69 -1.99
N VAL A 243 10.40 -19.08 -0.73
CA VAL A 243 9.66 -18.60 0.44
C VAL A 243 9.64 -17.08 0.48
N GLN A 244 10.82 -16.47 0.30
CA GLN A 244 10.93 -15.02 0.24
C GLN A 244 10.18 -14.43 -0.94
N ALA A 245 10.36 -14.98 -2.16
CA ALA A 245 9.68 -14.50 -3.36
C ALA A 245 8.14 -14.55 -3.23
N VAL A 246 7.60 -15.66 -2.73
CA VAL A 246 6.16 -15.85 -2.49
C VAL A 246 5.66 -14.89 -1.41
N GLY A 247 6.37 -14.75 -0.29
CA GLY A 247 5.99 -13.82 0.77
C GLY A 247 6.01 -12.36 0.33
N THR A 248 7.00 -11.97 -0.48
CA THR A 248 7.08 -10.62 -1.06
C THR A 248 5.99 -10.38 -2.09
N ALA A 249 5.71 -11.35 -2.96
CA ALA A 249 4.61 -11.26 -3.90
C ALA A 249 3.26 -11.10 -3.17
N ALA A 250 3.04 -11.88 -2.11
CA ALA A 250 1.82 -11.82 -1.30
C ALA A 250 1.67 -10.44 -0.65
N ARG A 251 2.75 -9.90 -0.09
CA ARG A 251 2.73 -8.56 0.50
C ARG A 251 2.39 -7.48 -0.53
N PHE A 252 2.91 -7.58 -1.76
CA PHE A 252 2.54 -6.65 -2.83
C PHE A 252 1.09 -6.77 -3.25
N GLN A 253 0.58 -8.00 -3.39
CA GLN A 253 -0.82 -8.22 -3.69
C GLN A 253 -1.68 -7.58 -2.60
N ARG A 254 -1.32 -7.74 -1.33
CA ARG A 254 -2.08 -7.16 -0.22
C ARG A 254 -2.04 -5.64 -0.20
N ILE A 255 -0.85 -5.03 -0.27
CA ILE A 255 -0.69 -3.57 -0.37
C ILE A 255 -1.53 -3.00 -1.52
N TRP A 256 -1.59 -3.71 -2.66
CA TRP A 256 -2.42 -3.30 -3.79
C TRP A 256 -3.93 -3.40 -3.52
N HIS A 257 -4.40 -4.49 -2.90
CA HIS A 257 -5.81 -4.65 -2.53
C HIS A 257 -6.25 -3.59 -1.53
N ASP A 258 -5.45 -3.36 -0.48
CA ASP A 258 -5.71 -2.33 0.53
C ASP A 258 -5.78 -0.94 -0.12
N ALA A 259 -4.78 -0.59 -0.94
CA ALA A 259 -4.77 0.66 -1.69
C ALA A 259 -6.00 0.85 -2.57
N TYR A 260 -6.40 -0.20 -3.30
CA TYR A 260 -7.57 -0.18 -4.16
C TYR A 260 -8.85 0.03 -3.36
N TYR A 261 -8.99 -0.67 -2.23
CA TYR A 261 -10.13 -0.55 -1.33
C TYR A 261 -10.24 0.87 -0.76
N HIS A 262 -9.14 1.45 -0.23
CA HIS A 262 -9.15 2.81 0.30
C HIS A 262 -9.56 3.85 -0.77
N VAL A 263 -9.08 3.68 -2.01
CA VAL A 263 -9.49 4.54 -3.14
C VAL A 263 -10.95 4.34 -3.50
N GLN A 264 -11.45 3.10 -3.52
CA GLN A 264 -12.84 2.80 -3.83
C GLN A 264 -13.79 3.36 -2.78
N GLN A 265 -13.46 3.19 -1.49
CA GLN A 265 -14.22 3.76 -0.38
C GLN A 265 -14.26 5.28 -0.49
N PHE A 266 -13.12 5.92 -0.73
CA PHE A 266 -13.05 7.36 -0.93
C PHE A 266 -13.94 7.84 -2.09
N GLN A 267 -13.95 7.12 -3.22
CA GLN A 267 -14.84 7.44 -4.35
C GLN A 267 -16.32 7.22 -4.05
N ALA A 268 -16.67 6.18 -3.28
CA ALA A 268 -18.05 5.92 -2.88
C ALA A 268 -18.59 7.04 -1.97
N HIS A 269 -17.78 7.51 -1.01
CA HIS A 269 -18.11 8.63 -0.14
C HIS A 269 -18.28 9.94 -0.93
N ARG A 270 -17.57 10.12 -2.05
CA ARG A 270 -17.74 11.24 -2.99
C ARG A 270 -19.12 11.24 -3.67
N GLN A 271 -19.75 10.09 -3.88
CA GLN A 271 -20.99 9.95 -4.66
C GLN A 271 -22.27 9.93 -3.80
N SER A 272 -22.19 9.59 -2.52
CA SER A 272 -23.36 9.43 -1.64
C SER A 272 -23.93 10.75 -1.11
N GLY A 273 -23.16 11.84 -1.09
CA GLY A 273 -23.61 13.15 -0.63
C GLY A 273 -24.17 14.04 -1.74
N ARG A 274 -25.46 14.39 -1.68
CA ARG A 274 -26.08 15.50 -2.45
C ARG A 274 -25.42 16.89 -2.18
N THR A 275 -24.36 16.93 -1.36
CA THR A 275 -23.53 18.10 -1.04
C THR A 275 -22.03 17.90 -1.24
N GLY A 276 -21.55 16.82 -1.88
CA GLY A 276 -20.26 16.69 -2.60
C GLY A 276 -19.00 17.47 -2.19
N GLU A 277 -18.82 17.88 -0.94
CA GLU A 277 -17.61 18.55 -0.44
C GLU A 277 -16.85 17.53 0.39
N GLN A 278 -15.77 17.00 -0.20
CA GLN A 278 -14.77 16.25 0.54
C GLN A 278 -14.17 17.18 1.59
N THR A 279 -14.06 16.70 2.83
CA THR A 279 -13.41 17.49 3.87
C THR A 279 -11.91 17.33 3.75
N ARG A 280 -11.19 18.31 4.29
CA ARG A 280 -9.73 18.24 4.42
C ARG A 280 -9.29 17.00 5.21
N GLU A 281 -10.04 16.65 6.26
CA GLU A 281 -9.77 15.51 7.14
C GLU A 281 -9.84 14.17 6.40
N ASP A 282 -10.80 14.00 5.48
CA ASP A 282 -10.92 12.79 4.66
C ASP A 282 -9.70 12.60 3.73
N LEU A 283 -9.19 13.69 3.17
CA LEU A 283 -8.00 13.66 2.30
C LEU A 283 -6.71 13.43 3.09
N GLU A 284 -6.60 14.03 4.28
CA GLU A 284 -5.43 13.83 5.16
C GLU A 284 -5.36 12.37 5.62
N THR A 285 -6.49 11.78 6.02
CA THR A 285 -6.56 10.36 6.40
C THR A 285 -6.14 9.43 5.26
N LEU A 286 -6.68 9.65 4.05
CA LEU A 286 -6.29 8.85 2.88
C LEU A 286 -4.81 9.07 2.49
N ALA A 287 -4.28 10.28 2.66
CA ALA A 287 -2.87 10.55 2.39
C ALA A 287 -1.95 9.83 3.38
N ASP A 288 -2.32 9.76 4.66
CA ASP A 288 -1.60 9.02 5.70
C ASP A 288 -1.64 7.51 5.44
N GLU A 289 -2.80 6.96 5.10
CA GLU A 289 -2.97 5.54 4.74
C GLU A 289 -2.11 5.17 3.51
N VAL A 290 -2.17 5.97 2.44
CA VAL A 290 -1.36 5.76 1.24
C VAL A 290 0.13 5.93 1.52
N GLY A 291 0.51 6.88 2.36
CA GLY A 291 1.89 7.09 2.79
C GLY A 291 2.46 5.88 3.53
N ASN A 292 1.67 5.28 4.43
CA ASN A 292 2.05 4.05 5.12
C ASN A 292 2.21 2.86 4.15
N LEU A 293 1.30 2.71 3.19
CA LEU A 293 1.39 1.66 2.16
C LEU A 293 2.58 1.85 1.22
N GLU A 294 2.95 3.09 0.88
CA GLU A 294 4.15 3.40 0.09
C GLU A 294 5.42 3.03 0.85
N LEU A 295 5.48 3.35 2.14
CA LEU A 295 6.60 2.98 3.01
C LEU A 295 6.74 1.46 3.13
N ASP A 296 5.63 0.75 3.34
CA ASP A 296 5.61 -0.72 3.39
C ASP A 296 6.08 -1.34 2.06
N LEU A 297 5.66 -0.77 0.93
CA LEU A 297 6.08 -1.20 -0.40
C LEU A 297 7.58 -0.99 -0.60
N ALA A 298 8.10 0.20 -0.25
CA ALA A 298 9.50 0.56 -0.40
C ALA A 298 10.40 -0.42 0.36
N PHE A 299 10.09 -0.69 1.62
CA PHE A 299 10.85 -1.65 2.41
C PHE A 299 10.74 -3.09 1.89
N SER A 300 9.55 -3.51 1.45
CA SER A 300 9.36 -4.86 0.90
C SER A 300 10.19 -5.10 -0.37
N VAL A 301 10.40 -4.05 -1.19
CA VAL A 301 11.27 -4.10 -2.38
C VAL A 301 12.76 -4.03 -2.03
N GLU A 302 13.15 -3.13 -1.12
CA GLU A 302 14.56 -2.87 -0.82
C GLU A 302 15.21 -4.03 -0.05
N THR A 303 14.51 -4.59 0.94
CA THR A 303 15.03 -5.72 1.73
C THR A 303 15.22 -6.97 0.88
N THR A 304 14.33 -7.20 -0.09
CA THR A 304 14.41 -8.40 -0.94
C THR A 304 15.40 -8.30 -2.09
N ALA A 305 15.64 -7.10 -2.64
CA ALA A 305 16.61 -6.89 -3.70
C ALA A 305 18.08 -7.00 -3.23
N ASN A 306 18.35 -6.77 -1.93
CA ASN A 306 19.71 -6.73 -1.38
C ASN A 306 20.28 -8.11 -0.98
N LEU A 307 19.46 -9.16 -0.94
CA LEU A 307 19.90 -10.50 -0.49
C LEU A 307 20.76 -11.25 -1.52
N GLY A 308 20.64 -10.94 -2.81
CA GLY A 308 21.53 -11.48 -3.85
C GLY A 308 23.02 -11.14 -3.61
N LEU A 309 23.27 -10.02 -2.92
CA LEU A 309 24.63 -9.51 -2.66
C LEU A 309 25.34 -10.21 -1.50
N GLY A 310 24.62 -10.95 -0.65
CA GLY A 310 25.17 -11.63 0.54
C GLY A 310 25.49 -13.11 0.34
N SER A 311 24.91 -13.77 -0.66
CA SER A 311 25.12 -15.20 -0.86
C SER A 311 26.53 -15.48 -1.40
N THR A 312 27.35 -16.22 -0.65
CA THR A 312 28.69 -16.67 -1.04
C THR A 312 28.68 -17.63 -2.25
N THR A 313 27.50 -17.97 -2.76
CA THR A 313 27.33 -18.87 -3.89
C THR A 313 26.56 -18.16 -5.00
N ALA A 314 27.27 -17.71 -6.05
CA ALA A 314 26.70 -17.16 -7.29
C ALA A 314 25.61 -18.05 -7.96
N ARG A 315 25.43 -19.28 -7.46
CA ARG A 315 24.33 -20.17 -7.84
C ARG A 315 22.96 -19.67 -7.40
N ILE A 316 22.87 -19.15 -6.20
CA ILE A 316 21.59 -18.75 -5.58
C ILE A 316 21.14 -17.41 -6.17
N ASP A 317 22.09 -16.51 -6.41
CA ASP A 317 21.84 -15.18 -6.98
C ASP A 317 21.17 -15.22 -8.37
N ASP A 318 21.68 -16.05 -9.28
CA ASP A 318 21.10 -16.21 -10.62
C ASP A 318 19.71 -16.88 -10.60
N PHE A 319 19.48 -17.83 -9.66
CA PHE A 319 18.14 -18.38 -9.43
C PHE A 319 17.18 -17.32 -8.88
N HIS A 320 17.61 -16.56 -7.86
CA HIS A 320 16.84 -15.47 -7.27
C HIS A 320 16.41 -14.45 -8.33
N HIS A 321 17.35 -13.97 -9.14
CA HIS A 321 17.04 -13.06 -10.24
C HIS A 321 16.06 -13.64 -11.25
N THR A 322 16.29 -14.89 -11.67
CA THR A 322 15.40 -15.57 -12.62
C THR A 322 13.99 -15.74 -12.05
N LEU A 323 13.86 -16.15 -10.79
CA LEU A 323 12.56 -16.33 -10.13
C LEU A 323 11.81 -15.01 -9.99
N TYR A 324 12.48 -13.95 -9.53
CA TYR A 324 11.88 -12.63 -9.37
C TYR A 324 11.43 -12.01 -10.70
N GLU A 325 12.17 -12.27 -11.77
CA GLU A 325 11.80 -11.84 -13.12
C GLU A 325 10.56 -12.59 -13.62
N VAL A 326 10.55 -13.92 -13.51
CA VAL A 326 9.47 -14.76 -14.03
C VAL A 326 8.17 -14.59 -13.22
N MET A 327 8.26 -14.41 -11.90
CA MET A 327 7.12 -14.03 -11.05
C MET A 327 6.72 -12.56 -11.23
N GLN A 328 7.50 -11.77 -11.99
CA GLN A 328 7.28 -10.35 -12.27
C GLN A 328 7.21 -9.46 -11.02
N ILE A 329 7.86 -9.88 -9.93
CA ILE A 329 7.78 -9.23 -8.61
C ILE A 329 8.18 -7.74 -8.71
N ARG A 330 9.29 -7.45 -9.40
CA ARG A 330 9.77 -6.08 -9.61
C ARG A 330 8.83 -5.24 -10.48
N SER A 331 8.22 -5.85 -11.51
CA SER A 331 7.27 -5.15 -12.39
C SER A 331 5.99 -4.81 -11.64
N ARG A 332 5.45 -5.75 -10.85
CA ARG A 332 4.28 -5.54 -9.99
C ARG A 332 4.53 -4.40 -9.01
N ALA A 333 5.65 -4.44 -8.28
CA ALA A 333 6.02 -3.38 -7.35
C ALA A 333 6.14 -2.00 -8.02
N ARG A 334 6.75 -1.93 -9.22
CA ARG A 334 6.85 -0.69 -9.98
C ARG A 334 5.49 -0.14 -10.39
N THR A 335 4.57 -1.00 -10.82
CA THR A 335 3.21 -0.60 -11.19
C THR A 335 2.45 -0.06 -9.99
N VAL A 336 2.52 -0.74 -8.83
CA VAL A 336 1.89 -0.28 -7.58
C VAL A 336 2.50 1.06 -7.12
N GLY A 337 3.82 1.19 -7.11
CA GLY A 337 4.50 2.44 -6.76
C GLY A 337 4.12 3.60 -7.67
N GLN A 338 3.99 3.37 -8.98
CA GLN A 338 3.51 4.40 -9.92
C GLN A 338 2.06 4.83 -9.65
N MET A 339 1.21 3.89 -9.23
CA MET A 339 -0.16 4.20 -8.81
C MET A 339 -0.16 5.10 -7.56
N PHE A 340 0.68 4.80 -6.55
CA PHE A 340 0.80 5.65 -5.35
C PHE A 340 1.29 7.06 -5.67
N VAL A 341 2.33 7.20 -6.50
CA VAL A 341 2.81 8.54 -6.93
C VAL A 341 1.68 9.35 -7.60
N ARG A 342 0.87 8.69 -8.46
CA ARG A 342 -0.26 9.35 -9.12
C ARG A 342 -1.35 9.72 -8.11
N LEU A 343 -1.69 8.82 -7.19
CA LEU A 343 -2.69 9.06 -6.16
C LEU A 343 -2.27 10.21 -5.24
N GLY A 344 -1.03 10.20 -4.73
CA GLY A 344 -0.48 11.28 -3.91
C GLY A 344 -0.49 12.64 -4.63
N SER A 345 -0.18 12.66 -5.94
CA SER A 345 -0.26 13.89 -6.74
C SER A 345 -1.71 14.43 -6.87
N SER A 346 -2.68 13.52 -7.01
CA SER A 346 -4.10 13.86 -7.09
C SER A 346 -4.62 14.37 -5.75
N LEU A 347 -4.29 13.69 -4.64
CA LEU A 347 -4.69 14.09 -3.29
C LEU A 347 -4.15 15.48 -2.94
N LYS A 348 -2.88 15.73 -3.22
CA LYS A 348 -2.26 17.05 -3.02
C LYS A 348 -2.96 18.15 -3.82
N SER A 349 -3.35 17.86 -5.06
CA SER A 349 -4.10 18.82 -5.89
C SER A 349 -5.51 19.08 -5.35
N GLU A 350 -6.21 18.05 -4.88
CA GLU A 350 -7.56 18.19 -4.29
C GLU A 350 -7.47 18.99 -2.99
N LEU A 351 -6.48 18.70 -2.13
CA LEU A 351 -6.22 19.42 -0.88
C LEU A 351 -5.93 20.91 -1.15
N THR A 352 -5.08 21.21 -2.15
CA THR A 352 -4.79 22.58 -2.58
C THR A 352 -6.05 23.28 -3.11
N ALA A 353 -6.93 22.55 -3.80
CA ALA A 353 -8.19 23.09 -4.30
C ALA A 353 -9.16 23.41 -3.16
N ILE A 354 -9.24 22.56 -2.13
CA ILE A 354 -10.02 22.80 -0.92
C ILE A 354 -9.48 24.02 -0.16
N GLU A 355 -8.17 24.08 0.08
CA GLU A 355 -7.53 25.22 0.75
C GLU A 355 -7.80 26.53 -0.01
N SER A 356 -7.78 26.49 -1.34
CA SER A 356 -8.14 27.64 -2.18
C SER A 356 -9.61 28.06 -2.03
N ARG A 357 -10.54 27.10 -1.90
CA ARG A 357 -11.97 27.37 -1.68
C ARG A 357 -12.21 27.94 -0.29
N GLU A 358 -11.62 27.36 0.75
CA GLU A 358 -11.70 27.83 2.13
C GLU A 358 -11.19 29.27 2.23
N LYS A 359 -10.01 29.55 1.66
CA LYS A 359 -9.45 30.90 1.63
C LYS A 359 -10.35 31.91 0.93
N LYS A 360 -10.98 31.53 -0.19
CA LYS A 360 -11.94 32.39 -0.90
C LYS A 360 -13.18 32.68 -0.06
N ILE A 361 -13.69 31.70 0.69
CA ILE A 361 -14.82 31.88 1.60
C ILE A 361 -14.43 32.80 2.75
N GLU A 362 -13.25 32.61 3.33
CA GLU A 362 -12.74 33.48 4.40
C GLU A 362 -12.53 34.92 3.92
N ASP A 363 -11.94 35.11 2.74
CA ASP A 363 -11.75 36.42 2.12
C ASP A 363 -13.09 37.10 1.79
N ALA A 364 -14.09 36.33 1.34
CA ALA A 364 -15.43 36.84 1.10
C ALA A 364 -16.11 37.27 2.41
N ARG A 365 -15.96 36.48 3.48
CA ARG A 365 -16.48 36.80 4.81
C ARG A 365 -15.83 38.05 5.38
N LYS A 366 -14.50 38.17 5.32
CA LYS A 366 -13.76 39.38 5.73
C LYS A 366 -14.25 40.62 4.98
N LYS A 367 -14.45 40.53 3.67
CA LYS A 367 -14.99 41.64 2.85
C LYS A 367 -16.38 42.08 3.30
N VAL A 368 -17.26 41.14 3.69
CA VAL A 368 -18.61 41.46 4.19
C VAL A 368 -18.54 42.13 5.56
N GLU A 369 -17.69 41.63 6.45
CA GLU A 369 -17.46 42.21 7.78
C GLU A 369 -16.87 43.62 7.68
N ASP A 370 -15.85 43.83 6.83
CA ASP A 370 -15.27 45.14 6.54
C ASP A 370 -16.31 46.11 5.96
N ALA A 371 -17.16 45.63 5.04
CA ALA A 371 -18.23 46.45 4.47
C ALA A 371 -19.26 46.85 5.53
N ARG A 372 -19.58 45.95 6.48
CA ARG A 372 -20.50 46.25 7.60
C ARG A 372 -19.90 47.25 8.57
N GLN A 373 -18.62 47.08 8.94
CA GLN A 373 -17.90 48.02 9.80
C GLN A 373 -17.80 49.40 9.14
N PHE A 374 -17.48 49.45 7.84
CA PHE A 374 -17.44 50.70 7.09
C PHE A 374 -18.80 51.40 7.06
N ARG A 375 -19.89 50.67 6.82
CA ARG A 375 -21.26 51.23 6.84
C ARG A 375 -21.61 51.77 8.23
N PHE A 376 -21.29 51.05 9.29
CA PHE A 376 -21.55 51.47 10.67
C PHE A 376 -20.77 52.75 11.02
N ALA A 377 -19.48 52.81 10.68
CA ALA A 377 -18.64 53.99 10.88
C ALA A 377 -19.16 55.19 10.08
N LEU A 378 -19.64 54.99 8.85
CA LEU A 378 -20.23 56.04 8.02
C LEU A 378 -21.51 56.60 8.65
N THR A 379 -22.42 55.73 9.12
CA THR A 379 -23.66 56.16 9.80
C THR A 379 -23.38 56.90 11.10
N LEU A 380 -22.43 56.44 11.90
CA LEU A 380 -22.07 57.10 13.16
C LEU A 380 -21.44 58.48 12.91
N GLY A 381 -20.60 58.59 11.88
CA GLY A 381 -20.00 59.85 11.45
C GLY A 381 -21.05 60.86 10.97
N LEU A 382 -22.01 60.43 10.14
CA LEU A 382 -23.12 61.27 9.68
C LEU A 382 -24.02 61.71 10.86
N LEU A 383 -24.36 60.80 11.77
CA LEU A 383 -25.19 61.11 12.93
C LEU A 383 -24.50 62.15 13.82
N SER A 384 -23.22 61.96 14.13
CA SER A 384 -22.42 62.92 14.90
C SER A 384 -22.35 64.28 14.21
N PHE A 385 -22.17 64.31 12.89
CA PHE A 385 -22.10 65.55 12.10
C PHE A 385 -23.36 66.43 12.21
N PHE A 386 -24.56 65.83 12.25
CA PHE A 386 -25.81 66.60 12.37
C PHE A 386 -26.20 66.91 13.82
N PHE A 387 -26.03 65.95 14.74
CA PHE A 387 -26.53 66.09 16.11
C PHE A 387 -25.57 66.85 17.02
N ALA A 388 -24.26 66.79 16.81
CA ALA A 388 -23.31 67.52 17.65
C ALA A 388 -23.45 69.06 17.55
N PRO A 389 -23.58 69.66 16.35
CA PRO A 389 -23.83 71.10 16.23
C PRO A 389 -25.18 71.51 16.81
N LEU A 390 -26.23 70.72 16.58
CA LEU A 390 -27.56 70.97 17.13
C LEU A 390 -27.53 70.93 18.67
N GLY A 391 -26.89 69.91 19.24
CA GLY A 391 -26.74 69.75 20.70
C GLY A 391 -25.93 70.90 21.32
N LEU A 392 -24.87 71.36 20.66
CA LEU A 392 -24.09 72.53 21.10
C LEU A 392 -24.95 73.80 21.09
N LEU A 393 -25.77 73.97 20.06
CA LEU A 393 -26.67 75.11 19.91
C LEU A 393 -27.74 75.08 21.01
N PHE A 394 -28.42 73.94 21.22
CA PHE A 394 -29.37 73.78 22.32
C PHE A 394 -28.73 73.96 23.70
N ALA A 395 -27.51 73.45 23.92
CA ALA A 395 -26.79 73.64 25.17
C ALA A 395 -26.45 75.12 25.42
N PHE A 396 -26.03 75.86 24.38
CA PHE A 396 -25.75 77.28 24.48
C PHE A 396 -27.01 78.08 24.88
N PHE A 397 -28.14 77.83 24.23
CA PHE A 397 -29.40 78.53 24.54
C PHE A 397 -30.03 78.06 25.85
N GLY A 398 -29.84 76.80 26.26
CA GLY A 398 -30.33 76.26 27.52
C GLY A 398 -29.56 76.75 28.74
N VAL A 399 -28.22 76.79 28.67
CA VAL A 399 -27.36 77.26 29.77
C VAL A 399 -27.39 78.78 29.92
N ASN A 400 -27.50 79.53 28.81
CA ASN A 400 -27.58 80.99 28.83
C ASN A 400 -29.02 81.53 28.82
N ALA A 401 -30.02 80.72 29.23
CA ALA A 401 -31.43 81.09 29.18
C ALA A 401 -31.76 82.38 29.97
N THR A 402 -30.94 82.78 30.94
CA THR A 402 -31.08 84.02 31.71
C THR A 402 -30.41 85.25 31.09
N GLN A 403 -29.58 85.06 30.06
CA GLN A 403 -28.87 86.13 29.31
C GLN A 403 -29.45 86.35 27.90
N VAL A 404 -30.41 85.51 27.48
CA VAL A 404 -31.21 85.70 26.26
C VAL A 404 -32.32 86.70 26.62
N GLY A 405 -32.30 87.88 26.00
CA GLY A 405 -33.28 88.93 26.29
C GLY A 405 -34.70 88.45 25.99
N SER A 406 -35.65 88.70 26.90
CA SER A 406 -37.05 88.27 26.77
C SER A 406 -37.78 88.81 25.54
N ASP A 407 -37.21 89.85 24.91
CA ASP A 407 -37.80 90.57 23.79
C ASP A 407 -37.35 90.04 22.42
N TYR A 408 -36.42 89.08 22.38
CA TYR A 408 -35.88 88.52 21.14
C TYR A 408 -36.13 87.01 21.04
N SER A 409 -36.62 86.58 19.89
CA SER A 409 -36.80 85.15 19.60
C SER A 409 -35.44 84.48 19.42
N MET A 410 -35.33 83.23 19.87
CA MET A 410 -34.16 82.36 19.66
C MET A 410 -33.79 82.19 18.17
N PHE A 411 -34.67 82.58 17.23
CA PHE A 411 -34.46 82.53 15.78
C PHE A 411 -34.11 83.89 15.15
N ASP A 412 -33.82 84.93 15.95
CA ASP A 412 -33.42 86.22 15.40
C ASP A 412 -31.96 86.18 14.88
N LEU A 413 -31.84 85.89 13.57
CA LEU A 413 -30.56 85.73 12.87
C LEU A 413 -29.66 86.97 12.99
N HIS A 414 -30.24 88.16 13.14
CA HIS A 414 -29.46 89.39 13.11
C HIS A 414 -28.76 89.67 14.45
N HIS A 415 -29.36 89.22 15.57
CA HIS A 415 -28.82 89.43 16.91
C HIS A 415 -27.79 88.35 17.30
N TYR A 416 -28.07 87.08 17.01
CA TYR A 416 -27.19 85.95 17.38
C TYR A 416 -26.24 85.49 16.26
N TRP A 417 -25.97 86.36 15.27
CA TRP A 417 -25.20 86.00 14.06
C TRP A 417 -23.81 85.41 14.38
N LEU A 418 -23.11 85.92 15.40
CA LEU A 418 -21.80 85.41 15.82
C LEU A 418 -21.86 83.96 16.31
N VAL A 419 -22.92 83.59 17.04
CA VAL A 419 -23.13 82.24 17.55
C VAL A 419 -23.39 81.28 16.40
N TYR A 420 -24.27 81.66 15.47
CA TYR A 420 -24.53 80.86 14.27
C TYR A 420 -23.31 80.72 13.37
N THR A 421 -22.51 81.78 13.22
CA THR A 421 -21.28 81.73 12.42
C THR A 421 -20.25 80.80 13.05
N PHE A 422 -20.12 80.81 14.38
CA PHE A 422 -19.22 79.92 15.10
C PHE A 422 -19.64 78.45 14.98
N VAL A 423 -20.93 78.16 15.13
CA VAL A 423 -21.48 76.80 14.90
C VAL A 423 -21.27 76.35 13.46
N LEU A 424 -21.46 77.24 12.47
CA LEU A 424 -21.23 76.96 11.06
C LEU A 424 -19.75 76.61 10.78
N VAL A 425 -18.81 77.34 11.38
CA VAL A 425 -17.37 77.07 11.23
C VAL A 425 -17.00 75.72 11.83
N ILE A 426 -17.51 75.39 13.01
CA ILE A 426 -17.28 74.06 13.64
C ILE A 426 -17.90 72.95 12.78
N MET A 427 -19.08 73.17 12.21
CA MET A 427 -19.75 72.21 11.34
C MET A 427 -19.00 72.01 10.02
N LEU A 428 -18.37 73.05 9.47
CA LEU A 428 -17.62 72.98 8.21
C LEU A 428 -16.18 72.49 8.39
N ALA A 429 -15.57 72.64 9.56
CA ALA A 429 -14.19 72.23 9.85
C ALA A 429 -13.81 70.78 9.46
N PRO A 430 -14.69 69.76 9.58
CA PRO A 430 -14.36 68.38 9.18
C PRO A 430 -14.37 68.16 7.66
N THR A 431 -15.13 68.98 6.91
CA THR A 431 -15.32 68.79 5.46
C THR A 431 -14.03 68.78 4.63
N PRO A 432 -13.05 69.69 4.82
CA PRO A 432 -11.80 69.64 4.06
C PRO A 432 -10.98 68.39 4.35
N VAL A 433 -11.00 67.86 5.58
CA VAL A 433 -10.27 66.63 5.96
C VAL A 433 -10.87 65.42 5.25
N VAL A 434 -12.20 65.31 5.25
CA VAL A 434 -12.92 64.22 4.55
C VAL A 434 -12.70 64.30 3.04
N LEU A 435 -12.77 65.51 2.46
CA LEU A 435 -12.53 65.72 1.03
C LEU A 435 -11.11 65.30 0.63
N HIS A 436 -10.10 65.66 1.44
CA HIS A 436 -8.71 65.30 1.22
C HIS A 436 -8.49 63.77 1.26
N ILE A 437 -9.10 63.07 2.23
CA ILE A 437 -9.01 61.60 2.33
C ILE A 437 -9.72 60.92 1.15
N GLY A 438 -10.90 61.42 0.76
CA GLY A 438 -11.67 60.90 -0.38
C GLY A 438 -10.91 61.04 -1.70
N VAL A 439 -10.31 62.20 -1.96
CA VAL A 439 -9.51 62.47 -3.17
C VAL A 439 -8.26 61.57 -3.21
N ARG A 440 -7.60 61.35 -2.08
CA ARG A 440 -6.42 60.46 -2.00
C ARG A 440 -6.79 59.01 -2.33
N ARG A 441 -7.88 58.48 -1.75
CA ARG A 441 -8.36 57.11 -2.05
C ARG A 441 -8.80 56.93 -3.50
N TRP A 442 -9.45 57.93 -4.08
CA TRP A 442 -9.88 57.87 -5.48
C TRP A 442 -8.70 57.84 -6.46
N ARG A 443 -7.62 58.59 -6.16
CA ARG A 443 -6.38 58.53 -6.95
C ARG A 443 -5.68 57.17 -6.85
N SER A 444 -5.66 56.53 -5.68
CA SER A 444 -5.07 55.20 -5.51
C SER A 444 -5.84 54.09 -6.24
N ARG A 445 -7.16 54.22 -6.46
CA ARG A 445 -7.96 53.24 -7.24
C ARG A 445 -7.84 53.41 -8.75
N ARG A 446 -7.27 54.51 -9.24
CA ARG A 446 -7.12 54.81 -10.67
C ARG A 446 -5.73 54.49 -11.23
N GLN A 447 -4.79 53.96 -10.44
CA GLN A 447 -3.59 53.37 -11.01
C GLN A 447 -3.98 52.07 -11.71
N PRO A 448 -3.89 51.99 -13.05
CA PRO A 448 -4.12 50.74 -13.76
C PRO A 448 -3.03 49.77 -13.31
N THR A 449 -3.42 48.57 -12.91
CA THR A 449 -2.50 47.45 -12.75
C THR A 449 -1.72 47.32 -14.05
N GLN A 450 -0.41 47.58 -13.97
CA GLN A 450 0.52 47.39 -15.07
C GLN A 450 0.44 45.89 -15.46
N PRO A 451 0.21 45.54 -16.74
CA PRO A 451 0.23 44.14 -17.15
C PRO A 451 1.63 43.57 -16.91
N GLU A 452 1.70 42.45 -16.19
CA GLU A 452 2.93 41.70 -15.94
C GLU A 452 3.64 41.38 -17.26
N PRO A 453 4.97 41.59 -17.35
CA PRO A 453 5.73 41.11 -18.48
C PRO A 453 5.79 39.58 -18.45
N SER A 454 5.30 38.97 -19.53
CA SER A 454 5.45 37.56 -19.84
C SER A 454 6.92 37.15 -19.83
N THR A 455 7.36 36.44 -18.80
CA THR A 455 8.62 35.69 -18.83
C THR A 455 8.36 34.32 -19.43
N ARG A 456 8.66 34.20 -20.73
CA ARG A 456 9.03 32.93 -21.36
C ARG A 456 10.41 32.52 -20.83
N THR A 457 10.51 31.31 -20.30
CA THR A 457 11.61 30.38 -20.51
C THR A 457 11.03 28.98 -20.53
#